data_AF-A0A2V8SGP2-F1
#
_entry.id   AF-A0A2V8SGP2-F1
#
_cell.length_a   1.000
_cell.length_b   1.000
_cell.length_c   1.000
_cell.angle_alpha   90.00
_cell.angle_beta   90.00
_cell.angle_gamma   90.00
#
_symmetry.space_group_name_H-M   'P 1'
#
loop_
_entity.id
_entity.type
_entity.pdbx_description
1 polymer ?
#
loop_
_entity_poly.entity_id
_entity_poly.type
_entity_poly.pdbx_seq_one_letter_code
_entity_poly.pdbx_strand_id
1 'polypeptide(L)'
;MENNFNITAASVSDRGLSDKRPENEDSFLVLEERGVYAVADGVGGAQAGDVASQMAVEILGEAFINQSQDHDAEDVMRLAIERANSAIHQMANDLPQLASMATTIVALHLNGSIATIGHVGDSRAYRLDHNGNLLRETHDHSVVEEEVRAGRMTAEQAAHHPSKNVISRALGAEEDVEIDLKTIMVEPGTTFLLCSDGVTRHIDDAEIGGLLENSSPESICDRVKEICYARGAEDNLTAVVVRVAGERAKEFSSAAVAGDGEEPTIASARSPFDSPAQVEAQEVFSSSDTVPINEDEDAFANGDTVSIGNEDVFSTSDTIAIDNLDDGSYLMDETDEIREDDAPVDLGNYSSSSVIVPASPMPATETAYVAAPSQMVDDRSPSSISKVLSAVLFLLLGSVIGAGAYYFWLSSQPEAPVAQTPVLTEMKSNNVPLTGFEEGRRLVDKDPAKYILANAASPQIAEDYFLLGRAFLLTGKYWEAKRAFVDARNKLATADPNNANTLASEISMALAIIESPQATESFAKDLSTANASSNTSANSNSNASANMNTLPAR
;
A
#
# COMPACT_ATOMS: atom_id res chain seq x y z
N MET A 1 -6.54 32.03 -9.82
CA MET A 1 -7.21 31.37 -10.96
C MET A 1 -7.04 29.89 -10.71
N GLU A 2 -8.09 29.21 -10.29
CA GLU A 2 -8.08 27.75 -10.20
C GLU A 2 -7.93 27.22 -11.63
N ASN A 3 -6.74 26.73 -11.98
CA ASN A 3 -6.53 26.05 -13.24
C ASN A 3 -7.20 24.68 -13.12
N ASN A 4 -8.47 24.59 -13.51
CA ASN A 4 -9.20 23.33 -13.51
C ASN A 4 -8.81 22.54 -14.77
N PHE A 5 -7.75 21.75 -14.66
CA PHE A 5 -7.40 20.84 -15.76
C PHE A 5 -8.48 19.76 -15.91
N ASN A 6 -8.80 19.45 -17.16
CA ASN A 6 -9.69 18.32 -17.46
C ASN A 6 -8.83 17.06 -17.48
N ILE A 7 -9.03 16.16 -16.54
CA ILE A 7 -8.28 14.92 -16.44
C ILE A 7 -9.10 13.79 -17.04
N THR A 8 -8.48 12.99 -17.90
CA THR A 8 -9.07 11.74 -18.42
C THR A 8 -8.11 10.60 -18.13
N ALA A 9 -8.60 9.51 -17.54
CA ALA A 9 -7.78 8.34 -17.31
C ALA A 9 -8.39 7.07 -17.91
N ALA A 10 -7.52 6.11 -18.22
CA ALA A 10 -7.91 4.74 -18.55
C ALA A 10 -6.94 3.78 -17.87
N SER A 11 -7.37 2.54 -17.70
CA SER A 11 -6.56 1.50 -17.11
C SER A 11 -6.76 0.17 -17.83
N VAL A 12 -5.74 -0.68 -17.75
CA VAL A 12 -5.81 -2.08 -18.14
C VAL A 12 -5.03 -2.89 -17.12
N SER A 13 -5.60 -4.00 -16.69
CA SER A 13 -4.92 -5.01 -15.89
C SER A 13 -5.31 -6.39 -16.42
N ASP A 14 -4.33 -7.27 -16.58
CA ASP A 14 -4.56 -8.65 -17.00
C ASP A 14 -3.54 -9.59 -16.36
N ARG A 15 -3.98 -10.81 -16.07
CA ARG A 15 -3.15 -11.91 -15.57
C ARG A 15 -1.98 -12.24 -16.53
N GLY A 16 -2.17 -12.01 -17.84
CA GLY A 16 -1.21 -12.40 -18.86
C GLY A 16 -1.34 -13.87 -19.29
N LEU A 17 -0.29 -14.43 -19.88
CA LEU A 17 -0.30 -15.77 -20.51
C LEU A 17 0.50 -16.83 -19.74
N SER A 18 1.30 -16.42 -18.75
CA SER A 18 2.19 -17.32 -18.03
C SER A 18 1.45 -18.34 -17.17
N ASP A 19 1.78 -19.63 -17.31
CA ASP A 19 1.26 -20.69 -16.44
C ASP A 19 1.84 -20.61 -15.01
N LYS A 20 2.94 -19.86 -14.82
CA LYS A 20 3.58 -19.66 -13.52
C LYS A 20 2.84 -18.63 -12.64
N ARG A 21 1.96 -17.83 -13.25
CA ARG A 21 1.16 -16.80 -12.61
C ARG A 21 -0.33 -17.17 -12.74
N PRO A 22 -0.84 -18.08 -11.89
CA PRO A 22 -2.21 -18.57 -12.02
C PRO A 22 -3.26 -17.50 -11.72
N GLU A 23 -2.90 -16.47 -10.95
CA GLU A 23 -3.75 -15.34 -10.58
C GLU A 23 -3.09 -14.01 -10.99
N ASN A 24 -3.89 -12.94 -10.98
CA ASN A 24 -3.39 -11.59 -11.15
C ASN A 24 -3.10 -10.98 -9.78
N GLU A 25 -1.81 -10.81 -9.46
CA GLU A 25 -1.33 -10.23 -8.22
C GLU A 25 -1.12 -8.71 -8.35
N ASP A 26 -1.44 -8.10 -9.50
CA ASP A 26 -1.42 -6.65 -9.66
C ASP A 26 -2.75 -6.03 -9.20
N SER A 27 -2.67 -4.82 -8.64
CA SER A 27 -3.81 -3.96 -8.34
C SER A 27 -3.57 -2.54 -8.80
N PHE A 28 -4.65 -1.78 -9.04
CA PHE A 28 -4.55 -0.39 -9.45
C PHE A 28 -5.66 0.46 -8.84
N LEU A 29 -5.42 1.78 -8.79
CA LEU A 29 -6.37 2.79 -8.36
C LEU A 29 -6.58 3.82 -9.46
N VAL A 30 -7.85 4.14 -9.74
CA VAL A 30 -8.26 5.28 -10.57
C VAL A 30 -9.38 6.00 -9.82
N LEU A 31 -9.03 7.10 -9.15
CA LEU A 31 -9.95 7.93 -8.39
C LEU A 31 -9.95 9.35 -8.97
N GLU A 32 -10.58 9.50 -10.13
CA GLU A 32 -10.56 10.75 -10.92
C GLU A 32 -11.09 11.96 -10.15
N GLU A 33 -12.14 11.78 -9.33
CA GLU A 33 -12.74 12.85 -8.52
C GLU A 33 -11.77 13.45 -7.49
N ARG A 34 -10.73 12.70 -7.12
CA ARG A 34 -9.66 13.15 -6.21
C ARG A 34 -8.31 13.30 -6.92
N GLY A 35 -8.26 13.04 -8.23
CA GLY A 35 -7.01 13.08 -9.00
C GLY A 35 -5.97 12.07 -8.54
N VAL A 36 -6.35 10.92 -7.96
CA VAL A 36 -5.41 9.92 -7.44
C VAL A 36 -5.40 8.68 -8.33
N TYR A 37 -4.20 8.21 -8.64
CA TYR A 37 -3.96 7.06 -9.50
C TYR A 37 -2.82 6.23 -8.93
N ALA A 38 -2.89 4.90 -9.02
CA ALA A 38 -1.80 4.05 -8.56
C ALA A 38 -1.76 2.70 -9.29
N VAL A 39 -0.58 2.08 -9.28
CA VAL A 39 -0.35 0.67 -9.65
C VAL A 39 0.48 0.03 -8.55
N ALA A 40 0.11 -1.18 -8.16
CA ALA A 40 0.79 -2.00 -7.17
C ALA A 40 0.97 -3.42 -7.74
N ASP A 41 2.19 -3.94 -7.74
CA ASP A 41 2.55 -5.30 -8.20
C ASP A 41 2.86 -6.16 -6.97
N GLY A 42 1.97 -7.12 -6.70
CA GLY A 42 2.01 -8.02 -5.56
C GLY A 42 3.07 -9.10 -5.71
N VAL A 43 3.82 -9.32 -4.63
CA VAL A 43 4.84 -10.37 -4.53
C VAL A 43 4.56 -11.25 -3.31
N GLY A 44 4.82 -12.54 -3.42
CA GLY A 44 4.60 -13.48 -2.31
C GLY A 44 3.82 -14.75 -2.68
N GLY A 45 3.39 -14.86 -3.95
CA GLY A 45 2.62 -15.98 -4.48
C GLY A 45 1.13 -15.70 -4.42
N ALA A 46 0.42 -16.03 -5.50
CA ALA A 46 -1.01 -15.79 -5.78
C ALA A 46 -1.82 -15.09 -4.67
N GLN A 47 -2.18 -15.79 -3.58
CA GLN A 47 -3.06 -15.21 -2.55
C GLN A 47 -2.40 -14.13 -1.68
N ALA A 48 -1.09 -14.20 -1.47
CA ALA A 48 -0.35 -13.24 -0.65
C ALA A 48 -0.09 -11.94 -1.41
N GLY A 49 0.33 -12.03 -2.67
CA GLY A 49 0.60 -10.86 -3.52
C GLY A 49 -0.66 -10.02 -3.76
N ASP A 50 -1.75 -10.67 -4.20
CA ASP A 50 -3.07 -10.04 -4.46
C ASP A 50 -3.58 -9.25 -3.24
N VAL A 51 -3.54 -9.86 -2.05
CA VAL A 51 -3.97 -9.19 -0.81
C VAL A 51 -3.11 -7.97 -0.50
N ALA A 52 -1.78 -8.07 -0.65
CA ALA A 52 -0.88 -6.95 -0.37
C ALA A 52 -1.08 -5.79 -1.36
N SER A 53 -1.14 -6.07 -2.66
CA SER A 53 -1.34 -5.04 -3.69
C SER A 53 -2.68 -4.35 -3.54
N GLN A 54 -3.75 -5.10 -3.24
CA GLN A 54 -5.08 -4.55 -3.02
C GLN A 54 -5.11 -3.64 -1.79
N MET A 55 -4.56 -4.09 -0.65
CA MET A 55 -4.47 -3.29 0.57
C MET A 55 -3.72 -1.97 0.33
N ALA A 56 -2.64 -2.00 -0.44
CA ALA A 56 -1.85 -0.80 -0.71
C ALA A 56 -2.64 0.28 -1.47
N VAL A 57 -3.37 -0.12 -2.52
CA VAL A 57 -4.18 0.83 -3.30
C VAL A 57 -5.44 1.29 -2.56
N GLU A 58 -6.05 0.44 -1.73
CA GLU A 58 -7.21 0.79 -0.92
C GLU A 58 -6.86 1.81 0.17
N ILE A 59 -5.80 1.57 0.94
CA ILE A 59 -5.33 2.48 2.00
C ILE A 59 -4.93 3.83 1.41
N LEU A 60 -4.27 3.84 0.24
CA LEU A 60 -3.94 5.06 -0.48
C LEU A 60 -5.21 5.83 -0.88
N GLY A 61 -6.18 5.14 -1.49
CA GLY A 61 -7.45 5.76 -1.90
C GLY A 61 -8.22 6.35 -0.72
N GLU A 62 -8.33 5.62 0.39
CA GLU A 62 -9.00 6.08 1.61
C GLU A 62 -8.35 7.34 2.20
N ALA A 63 -7.02 7.42 2.18
CA ALA A 63 -6.30 8.60 2.68
C ALA A 63 -6.70 9.87 1.93
N PHE A 64 -6.80 9.80 0.60
CA PHE A 64 -7.17 10.95 -0.24
C PHE A 64 -8.68 11.22 -0.30
N ILE A 65 -9.53 10.21 -0.06
CA ILE A 65 -10.98 10.43 0.09
C ILE A 65 -11.27 11.24 1.36
N ASN A 66 -10.57 10.92 2.45
CA ASN A 66 -10.77 11.53 3.76
C ASN A 66 -9.93 12.81 3.98
N GLN A 67 -9.09 13.18 3.02
CA GLN A 67 -8.27 14.39 3.08
C GLN A 67 -9.14 15.65 3.04
N SER A 68 -8.93 16.56 3.99
CA SER A 68 -9.39 17.95 3.88
C SER A 68 -8.47 18.75 2.96
N GLN A 69 -8.99 19.78 2.29
CA GLN A 69 -8.23 20.51 1.25
C GLN A 69 -6.96 21.23 1.72
N ASP A 70 -6.70 21.30 3.04
CA ASP A 70 -5.59 22.04 3.62
C ASP A 70 -4.32 21.21 3.88
N HIS A 71 -4.36 19.88 3.68
CA HIS A 71 -3.18 19.04 3.90
C HIS A 71 -2.26 19.02 2.67
N ASP A 72 -0.96 19.10 2.91
CA ASP A 72 0.06 18.93 1.86
C ASP A 72 -0.06 17.53 1.22
N ALA A 73 -0.10 17.49 -0.10
CA ALA A 73 -0.27 16.25 -0.85
C ALA A 73 0.91 15.30 -0.66
N GLU A 74 2.12 15.83 -0.47
CA GLU A 74 3.31 15.02 -0.22
C GLU A 74 3.24 14.31 1.14
N ASP A 75 2.80 15.01 2.20
CA ASP A 75 2.59 14.42 3.52
C ASP A 75 1.48 13.35 3.52
N VAL A 76 0.37 13.60 2.82
CA VAL A 76 -0.72 12.62 2.70
C VAL A 76 -0.25 11.38 1.94
N MET A 77 0.46 11.57 0.82
CA MET A 77 1.05 10.48 0.04
C MET A 77 2.01 9.64 0.90
N ARG A 78 2.93 10.30 1.63
CA ARG A 78 3.89 9.65 2.52
C ARG A 78 3.19 8.81 3.57
N LEU A 79 2.30 9.44 4.34
CA LEU A 79 1.62 8.81 5.46
C LEU A 79 0.72 7.66 5.00
N ALA A 80 0.10 7.78 3.83
CA ALA A 80 -0.71 6.72 3.25
C ALA A 80 0.14 5.50 2.87
N ILE A 81 1.29 5.70 2.24
CA ILE A 81 2.22 4.61 1.87
C ILE A 81 2.84 3.98 3.13
N GLU A 82 3.22 4.77 4.14
CA GLU A 82 3.70 4.26 5.43
C GLU A 82 2.64 3.42 6.15
N ARG A 83 1.38 3.87 6.16
CA ARG A 83 0.25 3.10 6.71
C ARG A 83 0.01 1.82 5.94
N ALA A 84 0.09 1.85 4.61
CA ALA A 84 0.00 0.65 3.78
C ALA A 84 1.11 -0.35 4.13
N ASN A 85 2.36 0.13 4.26
CA ASN A 85 3.49 -0.71 4.68
C ASN A 85 3.22 -1.37 6.03
N SER A 86 2.84 -0.58 7.04
CA SER A 86 2.60 -1.07 8.40
C SER A 86 1.46 -2.10 8.44
N ALA A 87 0.36 -1.84 7.74
CA ALA A 87 -0.78 -2.76 7.68
C ALA A 87 -0.43 -4.09 7.01
N ILE A 88 0.29 -4.06 5.89
CA ILE A 88 0.72 -5.27 5.17
C ILE A 88 1.75 -6.03 6.02
N HIS A 89 2.75 -5.34 6.59
CA HIS A 89 3.76 -5.95 7.44
C HIS A 89 3.15 -6.62 8.68
N GLN A 90 2.21 -5.95 9.34
CA GLN A 90 1.51 -6.50 10.50
C GLN A 90 0.73 -7.76 10.11
N MET A 91 -0.06 -7.70 9.03
CA MET A 91 -0.85 -8.86 8.60
C MET A 91 0.06 -10.04 8.19
N ALA A 92 1.26 -9.79 7.65
CA ALA A 92 2.22 -10.82 7.26
C ALA A 92 2.75 -11.55 8.49
N ASN A 93 2.99 -10.81 9.58
CA ASN A 93 3.41 -11.37 10.86
C ASN A 93 2.29 -12.12 11.59
N ASP A 94 1.05 -11.64 11.48
CA ASP A 94 -0.10 -12.21 12.20
C ASP A 94 -0.65 -13.49 11.53
N LEU A 95 -0.54 -13.60 10.21
CA LEU A 95 -1.11 -14.70 9.42
C LEU A 95 0.00 -15.51 8.73
N PRO A 96 0.36 -16.71 9.24
CA PRO A 96 1.44 -17.53 8.68
C PRO A 96 1.29 -17.86 7.19
N GLN A 97 0.06 -17.93 6.67
CA GLN A 97 -0.22 -18.19 5.26
C GLN A 97 0.06 -16.99 4.33
N LEU A 98 0.20 -15.79 4.89
CA LEU A 98 0.54 -14.55 4.17
C LEU A 98 1.92 -14.01 4.57
N ALA A 99 2.75 -14.83 5.22
CA ALA A 99 4.04 -14.39 5.78
C ALA A 99 5.03 -13.84 4.74
N SER A 100 4.83 -14.13 3.45
CA SER A 100 5.63 -13.62 2.33
C SER A 100 4.95 -12.51 1.54
N MET A 101 3.81 -11.97 2.01
CA MET A 101 3.13 -10.93 1.27
C MET A 101 3.94 -9.63 1.28
N ALA A 102 4.07 -9.06 0.11
CA ALA A 102 4.59 -7.72 -0.08
C ALA A 102 4.07 -7.20 -1.42
N THR A 103 4.24 -5.92 -1.68
CA THR A 103 3.85 -5.32 -2.97
C THR A 103 4.71 -4.12 -3.30
N THR A 104 4.86 -3.82 -4.57
CA THR A 104 5.30 -2.49 -5.01
C THR A 104 4.15 -1.49 -4.91
N ILE A 105 4.47 -0.20 -5.03
CA ILE A 105 3.50 0.85 -5.32
C ILE A 105 4.16 1.96 -6.14
N VAL A 106 3.45 2.43 -7.16
CA VAL A 106 3.70 3.73 -7.79
C VAL A 106 2.38 4.48 -7.82
N ALA A 107 2.38 5.71 -7.32
CA ALA A 107 1.20 6.53 -7.15
C ALA A 107 1.40 7.93 -7.72
N LEU A 108 0.33 8.52 -8.22
CA LEU A 108 0.25 9.87 -8.77
C LEU A 108 -0.98 10.56 -8.18
N HIS A 109 -0.78 11.72 -7.58
CA HIS A 109 -1.84 12.64 -7.23
C HIS A 109 -1.72 13.92 -8.07
N LEU A 110 -2.83 14.34 -8.68
CA LEU A 110 -2.94 15.56 -9.48
C LEU A 110 -3.89 16.55 -8.80
N ASN A 111 -3.35 17.71 -8.43
CA ASN A 111 -4.14 18.84 -7.93
C ASN A 111 -3.80 20.10 -8.74
N GLY A 112 -4.71 20.49 -9.64
CA GLY A 112 -4.47 21.57 -10.60
C GLY A 112 -3.19 21.32 -11.40
N SER A 113 -2.21 22.23 -11.31
CA SER A 113 -0.93 22.13 -12.01
C SER A 113 0.19 21.44 -11.24
N ILE A 114 -0.12 20.73 -10.17
CA ILE A 114 0.86 20.04 -9.33
C ILE A 114 0.61 18.53 -9.42
N ALA A 115 1.65 17.77 -9.76
CA ALA A 115 1.69 16.32 -9.63
C ALA A 115 2.61 15.93 -8.48
N THR A 116 2.12 15.09 -7.57
CA THR A 116 2.90 14.44 -6.53
C THR A 116 2.97 12.95 -6.83
N ILE A 117 4.19 12.42 -6.93
CA ILE A 117 4.46 11.01 -7.23
C ILE A 117 5.05 10.36 -5.98
N GLY A 118 4.53 9.20 -5.60
CA GLY A 118 5.11 8.36 -4.54
C GLY A 118 5.43 6.97 -5.06
N HIS A 119 6.58 6.43 -4.68
CA HIS A 119 7.12 5.22 -5.29
C HIS A 119 7.90 4.32 -4.30
N VAL A 120 7.58 3.03 -4.32
CA VAL A 120 8.35 1.95 -3.69
C VAL A 120 8.31 0.71 -4.60
N GLY A 121 9.46 0.24 -5.07
CA GLY A 121 9.57 -1.01 -5.85
C GLY A 121 10.12 -0.75 -7.24
N ASP A 122 9.73 -1.56 -8.21
CA ASP A 122 10.14 -1.45 -9.61
C ASP A 122 8.97 -1.21 -10.59
N SER A 123 7.75 -1.01 -10.06
CA SER A 123 6.66 -0.36 -10.82
C SER A 123 7.04 1.07 -11.18
N ARG A 124 6.71 1.51 -12.39
CA ARG A 124 7.26 2.77 -12.95
C ARG A 124 6.21 3.82 -13.25
N ALA A 125 6.60 5.08 -13.09
CA ALA A 125 5.87 6.22 -13.65
C ALA A 125 6.67 6.86 -14.78
N TYR A 126 6.02 7.07 -15.92
CA TYR A 126 6.52 7.86 -17.04
C TYR A 126 5.64 9.09 -17.25
N ARG A 127 6.25 10.16 -17.73
CA ARG A 127 5.58 11.39 -18.15
C ARG A 127 6.01 11.76 -19.57
N LEU A 128 5.05 11.88 -20.46
CA LEU A 128 5.20 12.58 -21.72
C LEU A 128 4.79 14.04 -21.50
N ASP A 129 5.75 14.96 -21.53
CA ASP A 129 5.48 16.38 -21.33
C ASP A 129 4.73 17.00 -22.54
N HIS A 130 4.27 18.23 -22.38
CA HIS A 130 3.54 18.95 -23.42
C HIS A 130 4.39 19.23 -24.69
N ASN A 131 5.71 19.05 -24.63
CA ASN A 131 6.64 19.19 -25.77
C ASN A 131 6.92 17.84 -26.44
N GLY A 132 6.37 16.74 -25.94
CA GLY A 132 6.61 15.39 -26.44
C GLY A 132 7.89 14.74 -25.91
N ASN A 133 8.52 15.26 -24.86
CA ASN A 133 9.66 14.59 -24.22
C ASN A 133 9.15 13.53 -23.25
N LEU A 134 9.67 12.31 -23.38
CA LEU A 134 9.43 11.25 -22.41
C LEU A 134 10.43 11.34 -21.26
N LEU A 135 9.92 11.34 -20.03
CA LEU A 135 10.71 11.25 -18.81
C LEU A 135 10.24 10.07 -17.98
N ARG A 136 11.18 9.25 -17.51
CA ARG A 136 10.93 8.27 -16.46
C ARG A 136 11.02 9.01 -15.12
N GLU A 137 9.92 9.09 -14.40
CA GLU A 137 9.83 9.88 -13.17
C GLU A 137 10.33 9.12 -11.94
N THR A 138 10.35 7.79 -11.99
CA THR A 138 10.81 6.89 -10.92
C THR A 138 12.11 6.16 -11.28
N HIS A 139 12.79 5.65 -10.26
CA HIS A 139 13.95 4.77 -10.41
C HIS A 139 13.70 3.47 -9.65
N ASP A 140 13.82 2.33 -10.34
CA ASP A 140 13.55 1.04 -9.74
C ASP A 140 14.37 0.81 -8.47
N HIS A 141 13.69 0.35 -7.42
CA HIS A 141 14.28 -0.15 -6.19
C HIS A 141 14.62 -1.63 -6.40
N SER A 142 15.64 -1.87 -7.23
CA SER A 142 16.23 -3.19 -7.42
C SER A 142 17.63 -3.23 -6.81
N VAL A 143 18.06 -4.43 -6.42
CA VAL A 143 19.41 -4.64 -5.87
C VAL A 143 20.49 -4.10 -6.81
N VAL A 144 20.30 -4.27 -8.12
CA VAL A 144 21.30 -3.80 -9.11
C VAL A 144 21.30 -2.28 -9.25
N GLU A 145 20.14 -1.63 -9.21
CA GLU A 145 20.03 -0.17 -9.28
C GLU A 145 20.57 0.48 -8.00
N GLU A 146 20.41 -0.14 -6.83
CA GLU A 146 21.03 0.31 -5.60
C GLU A 146 22.56 0.20 -5.64
N GLU A 147 23.11 -0.87 -6.23
CA GLU A 147 24.56 -1.00 -6.45
C GLU A 147 25.10 0.05 -7.44
N VAL A 148 24.32 0.39 -8.47
CA VAL A 148 24.65 1.47 -9.41
C VAL A 148 24.64 2.82 -8.69
N ARG A 149 23.59 3.11 -7.91
CA ARG A 149 23.44 4.33 -7.12
C ARG A 149 24.58 4.50 -6.12
N ALA A 150 25.05 3.40 -5.53
CA ALA A 150 26.19 3.41 -4.63
C ALA A 150 27.56 3.48 -5.32
N GLY A 151 27.60 3.56 -6.66
CA GLY A 151 28.83 3.64 -7.45
C GLY A 151 29.64 2.33 -7.50
N ARG A 152 29.02 1.20 -7.10
CA ARG A 152 29.65 -0.13 -7.10
C ARG A 152 29.42 -0.90 -8.40
N MET A 153 28.45 -0.47 -9.21
CA MET A 153 28.11 -1.05 -10.51
C MET A 153 27.86 0.05 -11.56
N THR A 154 28.10 -0.25 -12.83
CA THR A 154 27.71 0.64 -13.96
C THR A 154 26.32 0.30 -14.48
N ALA A 155 25.62 1.25 -15.10
CA ALA A 155 24.29 1.02 -15.66
C ALA A 155 24.28 -0.11 -16.72
N GLU A 156 25.34 -0.20 -17.53
CA GLU A 156 25.49 -1.26 -18.53
C GLU A 156 25.64 -2.65 -17.91
N GLN A 157 26.32 -2.73 -16.77
CA GLN A 157 26.44 -3.98 -16.00
C GLN A 157 25.11 -4.38 -15.36
N ALA A 158 24.38 -3.42 -14.78
CA ALA A 158 23.08 -3.66 -14.15
C ALA A 158 22.04 -4.21 -15.14
N ALA A 159 21.99 -3.65 -16.36
CA ALA A 159 21.03 -4.07 -17.41
C ALA A 159 21.14 -5.55 -17.80
N HIS A 160 22.35 -6.13 -17.66
CA HIS A 160 22.65 -7.53 -18.01
C HIS A 160 22.83 -8.44 -16.78
N HIS A 161 22.64 -7.91 -15.57
CA HIS A 161 22.88 -8.66 -14.35
C HIS A 161 21.76 -9.69 -14.11
N PRO A 162 22.08 -10.93 -13.68
CA PRO A 162 21.07 -11.97 -13.46
C PRO A 162 20.04 -11.60 -12.38
N SER A 163 20.41 -10.76 -11.41
CA SER A 163 19.56 -10.29 -10.32
C SER A 163 18.88 -8.95 -10.60
N LYS A 164 18.77 -8.53 -11.87
CA LYS A 164 18.19 -7.22 -12.21
C LYS A 164 16.72 -7.05 -11.83
N ASN A 165 15.99 -8.15 -11.71
CA ASN A 165 14.58 -8.16 -11.28
C ASN A 165 14.43 -8.47 -9.77
N VAL A 166 15.51 -8.40 -8.99
CA VAL A 166 15.42 -8.61 -7.54
C VAL A 166 15.12 -7.26 -6.90
N ILE A 167 13.87 -7.10 -6.47
CA ILE A 167 13.38 -5.92 -5.76
C ILE A 167 14.15 -5.78 -4.43
N SER A 168 14.67 -4.59 -4.15
CA SER A 168 15.35 -4.26 -2.89
C SER A 168 14.42 -3.61 -1.87
N ARG A 169 13.31 -3.01 -2.31
CA ARG A 169 12.30 -2.36 -1.44
C ARG A 169 10.89 -2.69 -1.91
N ALA A 170 10.06 -3.17 -0.99
CA ALA A 170 8.65 -3.44 -1.22
C ALA A 170 7.87 -3.14 0.07
N LEU A 171 6.60 -2.79 -0.07
CA LEU A 171 5.70 -2.60 1.07
C LEU A 171 5.45 -3.95 1.75
N GLY A 172 5.45 -3.97 3.08
CA GLY A 172 5.18 -5.15 3.90
C GLY A 172 6.38 -6.05 4.16
N ALA A 173 7.45 -5.92 3.37
CA ALA A 173 8.64 -6.76 3.49
C ALA A 173 9.43 -6.49 4.79
N GLU A 174 9.50 -5.22 5.20
CA GLU A 174 10.18 -4.75 6.41
C GLU A 174 9.23 -3.84 7.22
N GLU A 175 9.52 -3.65 8.51
CA GLU A 175 8.70 -2.83 9.42
C GLU A 175 8.60 -1.37 8.94
N ASP A 176 9.73 -0.83 8.48
CA ASP A 176 9.86 0.50 7.91
C ASP A 176 10.20 0.42 6.42
N VAL A 177 9.76 1.42 5.64
CA VAL A 177 10.05 1.52 4.21
C VAL A 177 10.51 2.91 3.82
N GLU A 178 11.56 2.99 2.99
CA GLU A 178 12.02 4.24 2.41
C GLU A 178 11.21 4.55 1.15
N ILE A 179 10.51 5.70 1.17
CA ILE A 179 9.60 6.14 0.10
C ILE A 179 10.24 7.26 -0.71
N ASP A 180 10.32 7.07 -2.02
CA ASP A 180 10.73 8.11 -2.95
C ASP A 180 9.50 8.97 -3.29
N LEU A 181 9.56 10.27 -2.94
CA LEU A 181 8.54 11.26 -3.28
C LEU A 181 9.08 12.30 -4.24
N LYS A 182 8.23 12.74 -5.17
CA LYS A 182 8.58 13.76 -6.16
C LYS A 182 7.39 14.64 -6.47
N THR A 183 7.54 15.95 -6.30
CA THR A 183 6.52 16.93 -6.66
C THR A 183 6.99 17.74 -7.88
N ILE A 184 6.16 17.79 -8.93
CA ILE A 184 6.47 18.46 -10.20
C ILE A 184 5.30 19.33 -10.69
N MET A 185 5.63 20.36 -11.47
CA MET A 185 4.63 21.16 -12.18
C MET A 185 4.16 20.45 -13.44
N VAL A 186 2.87 20.57 -13.74
CA VAL A 186 2.21 19.93 -14.88
C VAL A 186 1.56 20.98 -15.76
N GLU A 187 1.72 20.80 -17.07
CA GLU A 187 1.09 21.65 -18.09
C GLU A 187 0.05 20.86 -18.88
N PRO A 188 -1.00 21.54 -19.40
CA PRO A 188 -1.93 20.95 -20.34
C PRO A 188 -1.24 20.24 -21.50
N GLY A 189 -1.72 19.05 -21.84
CA GLY A 189 -1.11 18.16 -22.83
C GLY A 189 -0.22 17.07 -22.23
N THR A 190 0.13 17.18 -20.94
CA THR A 190 0.92 16.15 -20.26
C THR A 190 0.16 14.82 -20.16
N THR A 191 0.84 13.71 -20.45
CA THR A 191 0.31 12.36 -20.28
C THR A 191 1.22 11.56 -19.36
N PHE A 192 0.65 10.91 -18.35
CA PHE A 192 1.34 9.99 -17.45
C PHE A 192 0.97 8.55 -17.78
N LEU A 193 1.94 7.65 -17.55
CA LEU A 193 1.74 6.20 -17.54
C LEU A 193 2.32 5.67 -16.24
N LEU A 194 1.49 5.05 -15.41
CA LEU A 194 1.89 4.23 -14.28
C LEU A 194 1.76 2.77 -14.71
N CYS A 195 2.78 1.94 -14.50
CA CYS A 195 2.70 0.54 -14.90
C CYS A 195 3.54 -0.40 -14.01
N SER A 196 3.11 -1.66 -13.95
CA SER A 196 3.87 -2.75 -13.35
C SER A 196 5.01 -3.19 -14.27
N ASP A 197 5.91 -4.02 -13.74
CA ASP A 197 7.07 -4.49 -14.50
C ASP A 197 6.66 -5.35 -15.70
N GLY A 198 5.47 -5.99 -15.66
CA GLY A 198 4.93 -6.79 -16.75
C GLY A 198 4.76 -6.02 -18.05
N VAL A 199 4.56 -4.70 -17.99
CA VAL A 199 4.55 -3.84 -19.18
C VAL A 199 5.98 -3.59 -19.66
N THR A 200 6.86 -3.16 -18.76
CA THR A 200 8.22 -2.67 -19.12
C THR A 200 9.19 -3.80 -19.46
N ARG A 201 8.87 -5.04 -19.09
CA ARG A 201 9.52 -6.26 -19.58
C ARG A 201 9.30 -6.48 -21.08
N HIS A 202 8.16 -6.05 -21.61
CA HIS A 202 7.76 -6.28 -22.99
C HIS A 202 7.84 -5.04 -23.87
N ILE A 203 7.77 -3.83 -23.30
CA ILE A 203 7.78 -2.57 -24.02
C ILE A 203 8.90 -1.70 -23.45
N ASP A 204 9.87 -1.33 -24.30
CA ASP A 204 10.98 -0.49 -23.85
C ASP A 204 10.59 1.00 -23.76
N ASP A 205 11.41 1.77 -23.05
CA ASP A 205 11.17 3.21 -22.83
C ASP A 205 10.99 3.99 -24.14
N ALA A 206 11.69 3.63 -25.22
CA ALA A 206 11.57 4.34 -26.49
C ALA A 206 10.22 4.07 -27.16
N GLU A 207 9.72 2.83 -27.09
CA GLU A 207 8.39 2.46 -27.57
C GLU A 207 7.28 3.09 -26.72
N ILE A 208 7.46 3.19 -25.40
CA ILE A 208 6.51 3.88 -24.50
C ILE A 208 6.29 5.33 -24.96
N GLY A 209 7.36 6.05 -25.31
CA GLY A 209 7.24 7.43 -25.81
C GLY A 209 6.30 7.55 -27.00
N GLY A 210 6.49 6.68 -28.01
CA GLY A 210 5.64 6.64 -29.19
C GLY A 210 4.20 6.17 -28.91
N LEU A 211 3.99 5.34 -27.90
CA LEU A 211 2.64 4.91 -27.49
C LEU A 211 1.84 6.05 -26.85
N LEU A 212 2.49 6.89 -26.04
CA LEU A 212 1.83 7.98 -25.33
C LEU A 212 1.46 9.16 -26.24
N GLU A 213 2.09 9.26 -27.42
CA GLU A 213 1.83 10.31 -28.40
C GLU A 213 0.44 10.18 -29.06
N ASN A 214 -0.32 11.29 -29.06
CA ASN A 214 -1.52 11.54 -29.89
C ASN A 214 -2.64 10.48 -29.85
N SER A 215 -2.65 9.58 -28.88
CA SER A 215 -3.64 8.48 -28.74
C SER A 215 -4.48 8.68 -27.48
N SER A 216 -5.77 8.32 -27.46
CA SER A 216 -6.58 8.43 -26.22
C SER A 216 -6.06 7.48 -25.13
N PRO A 217 -6.26 7.77 -23.83
CA PRO A 217 -5.86 6.85 -22.76
C PRO A 217 -6.31 5.40 -22.98
N GLU A 218 -7.55 5.18 -23.43
CA GLU A 218 -8.10 3.85 -23.71
C GLU A 218 -7.36 3.16 -24.86
N SER A 219 -7.09 3.90 -25.93
CA SER A 219 -6.35 3.38 -27.09
C SER A 219 -4.92 2.98 -26.71
N ILE A 220 -4.31 3.70 -25.76
CA ILE A 220 -2.99 3.39 -25.22
C ILE A 220 -3.05 2.09 -24.41
N CYS A 221 -4.01 1.96 -23.50
CA CYS A 221 -4.23 0.74 -22.72
C CYS A 221 -4.44 -0.49 -23.61
N ASP A 222 -5.30 -0.39 -24.63
CA ASP A 222 -5.51 -1.47 -25.60
C ASP A 222 -4.20 -1.86 -26.31
N ARG A 223 -3.43 -0.86 -26.75
CA ARG A 223 -2.17 -1.11 -27.45
C ARG A 223 -1.10 -1.71 -26.55
N VAL A 224 -1.01 -1.27 -25.29
CA VAL A 224 -0.11 -1.85 -24.28
C VAL A 224 -0.42 -3.34 -24.11
N LYS A 225 -1.71 -3.68 -23.93
CA LYS A 225 -2.13 -5.07 -23.80
C LYS A 225 -1.81 -5.89 -25.06
N GLU A 226 -2.17 -5.38 -26.24
CA GLU A 226 -1.87 -6.05 -27.52
C GLU A 226 -0.38 -6.36 -27.68
N ILE A 227 0.49 -5.39 -27.39
CA ILE A 227 1.94 -5.56 -27.53
C ILE A 227 2.47 -6.58 -26.51
N CYS A 228 2.05 -6.47 -25.24
CA CYS A 228 2.48 -7.41 -24.20
C CYS A 228 2.08 -8.85 -24.56
N TYR A 229 0.82 -9.06 -24.98
CA TYR A 229 0.34 -10.38 -25.42
C TYR A 229 1.08 -10.90 -26.65
N ALA A 230 1.32 -10.06 -27.64
CA ALA A 230 2.08 -10.43 -28.84
C ALA A 230 3.53 -10.83 -28.51
N ARG A 231 4.08 -10.33 -27.41
CA ARG A 231 5.44 -10.60 -26.93
C ARG A 231 5.51 -11.65 -25.82
N GLY A 232 4.39 -12.30 -25.50
CA GLY A 232 4.34 -13.47 -24.61
C GLY A 232 3.66 -13.25 -23.27
N ALA A 233 3.48 -12.00 -22.81
CA ALA A 233 2.85 -11.63 -21.53
C ALA A 233 3.24 -12.59 -20.39
N GLU A 234 4.55 -12.66 -20.12
CA GLU A 234 5.15 -13.63 -19.19
C GLU A 234 4.85 -13.35 -17.70
N ASP A 235 4.26 -12.20 -17.40
CA ASP A 235 3.83 -11.79 -16.05
C ASP A 235 2.45 -11.12 -16.10
N ASN A 236 1.90 -10.84 -14.92
CA ASN A 236 0.78 -9.91 -14.77
C ASN A 236 1.15 -8.56 -15.37
N LEU A 237 0.20 -7.88 -16.02
CA LEU A 237 0.45 -6.61 -16.67
C LEU A 237 -0.62 -5.61 -16.27
N THR A 238 -0.19 -4.47 -15.76
CA THR A 238 -1.08 -3.39 -15.35
C THR A 238 -0.54 -2.04 -15.80
N ALA A 239 -1.42 -1.21 -16.36
CA ALA A 239 -1.12 0.14 -16.80
C ALA A 239 -2.29 1.07 -16.50
N VAL A 240 -2.00 2.24 -15.93
CA VAL A 240 -2.91 3.36 -15.76
C VAL A 240 -2.36 4.54 -16.54
N VAL A 241 -3.14 5.03 -17.49
CA VAL A 241 -2.80 6.17 -18.34
C VAL A 241 -3.63 7.36 -17.92
N VAL A 242 -2.99 8.49 -17.62
CA VAL A 242 -3.67 9.71 -17.15
C VAL A 242 -3.27 10.85 -18.06
N ARG A 243 -4.24 11.53 -18.66
CA ARG A 243 -4.00 12.70 -19.51
C ARG A 243 -4.59 13.95 -18.89
N VAL A 244 -3.76 14.99 -18.85
CA VAL A 244 -4.12 16.32 -18.39
C VAL A 244 -4.43 17.18 -19.61
N ALA A 245 -5.71 17.46 -19.87
CA ALA A 245 -6.14 18.35 -20.93
C ALA A 245 -6.37 19.78 -20.41
N GLY A 246 -6.08 20.76 -21.26
CA GLY A 246 -6.42 22.16 -20.99
C GLY A 246 -7.94 22.38 -21.00
N GLU A 247 -8.43 23.39 -20.29
CA GLU A 247 -9.86 23.69 -20.24
C GLU A 247 -10.46 23.84 -21.63
N ARG A 248 -11.62 23.20 -21.85
CA ARG A 248 -12.59 23.68 -22.82
C ARG A 248 -13.06 25.03 -22.29
N ALA A 249 -12.70 26.12 -22.95
CA ALA A 249 -13.25 27.43 -22.65
C ALA A 249 -14.77 27.28 -22.48
N LYS A 250 -15.28 27.52 -21.26
CA LYS A 250 -16.71 27.63 -21.04
C LYS A 250 -17.22 28.60 -22.09
N GLU A 251 -18.09 28.14 -22.99
CA GLU A 251 -18.84 29.03 -23.85
C GLU A 251 -19.51 30.04 -22.92
N PHE A 252 -18.96 31.24 -22.88
CA PHE A 252 -19.68 32.39 -22.38
C PHE A 252 -20.87 32.55 -23.31
N SER A 253 -21.99 31.93 -22.92
CA SER A 253 -23.30 32.40 -23.35
C SER A 253 -23.37 33.85 -22.92
N SER A 254 -23.06 34.76 -23.86
CA SER A 254 -23.26 36.18 -23.69
C SER A 254 -24.77 36.40 -23.56
N ALA A 255 -25.27 36.37 -22.32
CA ALA A 255 -26.51 37.03 -21.98
C ALA A 255 -26.25 38.54 -22.06
N ALA A 256 -26.25 39.07 -23.28
CA ALA A 256 -26.30 40.49 -23.52
C ALA A 256 -27.71 40.98 -23.20
N VAL A 257 -27.83 41.71 -22.10
CA VAL A 257 -28.97 42.57 -21.79
C VAL A 257 -28.82 43.88 -22.57
N ALA A 258 -29.67 44.07 -23.58
CA ALA A 258 -30.21 45.32 -24.12
C ALA A 258 -31.11 44.92 -25.31
N GLY A 259 -32.42 45.18 -25.37
CA GLY A 259 -33.10 46.44 -25.09
C GLY A 259 -33.53 47.05 -26.42
N ASP A 260 -34.78 46.77 -26.82
CA ASP A 260 -35.68 47.43 -27.79
C ASP A 260 -35.17 47.93 -29.18
N GLY A 261 -35.92 47.53 -30.22
CA GLY A 261 -36.24 48.43 -31.33
C GLY A 261 -36.09 47.89 -32.76
N GLU A 262 -37.24 47.70 -33.41
CA GLU A 262 -37.54 47.81 -34.85
C GLU A 262 -37.39 46.59 -35.79
N GLU A 263 -38.55 46.19 -36.35
CA GLU A 263 -38.71 45.38 -37.56
C GLU A 263 -38.01 46.00 -38.78
N PRO A 264 -37.72 45.19 -39.81
CA PRO A 264 -38.55 45.30 -41.00
C PRO A 264 -38.94 43.95 -41.65
N THR A 265 -40.09 44.01 -42.32
CA THR A 265 -40.76 43.00 -43.12
C THR A 265 -40.14 42.80 -44.52
N ILE A 266 -40.33 41.60 -45.11
CA ILE A 266 -40.85 41.29 -46.48
C ILE A 266 -40.21 40.04 -47.16
N ALA A 267 -41.11 39.11 -47.54
CA ALA A 267 -41.14 38.11 -48.64
C ALA A 267 -40.01 37.05 -48.79
N SER A 268 -40.30 35.75 -48.68
CA SER A 268 -41.04 34.84 -49.58
C SER A 268 -40.33 34.51 -50.91
N ALA A 269 -39.84 33.26 -51.02
CA ALA A 269 -39.91 32.47 -52.26
C ALA A 269 -39.84 30.97 -51.93
N ARG A 270 -40.84 30.23 -52.42
CA ARG A 270 -41.00 28.77 -52.36
C ARG A 270 -40.22 28.06 -53.48
N SER A 271 -39.93 26.79 -53.20
CA SER A 271 -39.62 25.68 -54.11
C SER A 271 -40.55 25.58 -55.33
N PRO A 272 -40.06 25.08 -56.49
CA PRO A 272 -40.92 24.69 -57.61
C PRO A 272 -40.86 23.19 -58.02
N PHE A 273 -42.04 22.68 -58.42
CA PHE A 273 -42.42 21.43 -59.17
C PHE A 273 -42.45 20.10 -58.39
N ASP A 274 -43.54 19.34 -58.17
CA ASP A 274 -44.91 19.13 -58.73
C ASP A 274 -45.08 18.14 -59.93
N SER A 275 -45.44 16.88 -59.60
CA SER A 275 -46.54 16.00 -60.16
C SER A 275 -46.60 15.60 -61.67
N PRO A 276 -47.54 14.72 -62.17
CA PRO A 276 -48.23 13.51 -61.64
C PRO A 276 -48.46 12.33 -62.67
N ALA A 277 -49.05 11.21 -62.16
CA ALA A 277 -50.02 10.24 -62.75
C ALA A 277 -49.71 9.34 -63.98
N GLN A 278 -49.98 8.01 -63.89
CA GLN A 278 -51.14 7.32 -64.53
C GLN A 278 -51.16 5.78 -64.34
N VAL A 279 -52.35 5.23 -64.61
CA VAL A 279 -52.97 3.89 -64.40
C VAL A 279 -52.48 2.79 -65.36
N GLU A 280 -52.41 1.50 -64.94
CA GLU A 280 -52.94 0.32 -65.69
C GLU A 280 -52.89 -1.03 -64.91
N ALA A 281 -53.89 -1.88 -65.20
CA ALA A 281 -54.14 -3.26 -64.71
C ALA A 281 -53.17 -4.29 -65.39
N GLN A 282 -53.06 -5.60 -65.10
CA GLN A 282 -54.01 -6.67 -64.75
C GLN A 282 -53.22 -8.02 -64.55
N GLU A 283 -53.71 -8.89 -63.64
CA GLU A 283 -53.62 -10.38 -63.56
C GLU A 283 -52.29 -11.19 -63.41
N VAL A 284 -52.25 -12.16 -62.47
CA VAL A 284 -52.34 -13.65 -62.68
C VAL A 284 -51.92 -14.45 -61.39
N PHE A 285 -52.86 -15.27 -60.88
CA PHE A 285 -52.85 -16.59 -60.18
C PHE A 285 -51.74 -17.18 -59.25
N SER A 286 -52.25 -17.89 -58.20
CA SER A 286 -51.82 -19.18 -57.57
C SER A 286 -50.68 -19.15 -56.51
N SER A 287 -50.71 -19.76 -55.31
CA SER A 287 -51.42 -20.88 -54.64
C SER A 287 -51.34 -20.73 -53.09
N SER A 288 -52.41 -20.98 -52.31
CA SER A 288 -52.64 -22.08 -51.31
C SER A 288 -51.40 -22.59 -50.54
N ASP A 289 -51.35 -22.73 -49.20
CA ASP A 289 -52.21 -23.51 -48.30
C ASP A 289 -52.14 -23.09 -46.80
N THR A 290 -53.13 -23.56 -46.05
CA THR A 290 -53.57 -23.28 -44.66
C THR A 290 -53.04 -24.26 -43.58
N VAL A 291 -52.72 -23.75 -42.36
CA VAL A 291 -53.25 -24.03 -40.97
C VAL A 291 -53.56 -25.52 -40.58
N PRO A 292 -53.23 -26.08 -39.36
CA PRO A 292 -53.78 -25.68 -38.03
C PRO A 292 -52.88 -25.82 -36.77
N ILE A 293 -53.04 -25.06 -35.67
CA ILE A 293 -53.98 -25.06 -34.49
C ILE A 293 -54.11 -26.39 -33.69
N ASN A 294 -53.80 -26.32 -32.39
CA ASN A 294 -54.48 -26.89 -31.18
C ASN A 294 -53.66 -26.38 -29.96
N GLU A 295 -54.13 -25.57 -29.00
CA GLU A 295 -55.22 -25.68 -27.99
C GLU A 295 -55.06 -26.78 -26.92
N ASP A 296 -55.48 -26.40 -25.70
CA ASP A 296 -55.64 -27.10 -24.41
C ASP A 296 -54.54 -26.81 -23.35
N GLU A 297 -54.74 -25.98 -22.31
CA GLU A 297 -55.72 -25.87 -21.20
C GLU A 297 -55.17 -26.35 -19.83
N ASP A 298 -55.84 -25.93 -18.76
CA ASP A 298 -55.64 -26.14 -17.30
C ASP A 298 -54.67 -25.16 -16.59
N ALA A 299 -55.05 -24.09 -15.87
CA ALA A 299 -56.14 -23.77 -14.92
C ALA A 299 -55.90 -24.14 -13.44
N PHE A 300 -56.41 -23.24 -12.57
CA PHE A 300 -56.54 -23.22 -11.10
C PHE A 300 -55.36 -22.64 -10.27
N ALA A 301 -55.42 -21.48 -9.61
CA ALA A 301 -56.42 -20.63 -8.93
C ALA A 301 -56.31 -20.66 -7.38
N ASN A 302 -56.57 -19.48 -6.83
CA ASN A 302 -56.78 -19.08 -5.42
C ASN A 302 -55.48 -18.79 -4.65
N GLY A 303 -55.23 -17.59 -4.12
CA GLY A 303 -56.14 -16.51 -3.71
C GLY A 303 -55.95 -16.30 -2.22
N ASP A 304 -55.54 -15.11 -1.80
CA ASP A 304 -56.25 -14.35 -0.76
C ASP A 304 -55.59 -12.98 -0.51
N THR A 305 -56.47 -11.99 -0.55
CA THR A 305 -56.35 -10.58 -0.19
C THR A 305 -56.17 -10.37 1.31
N VAL A 306 -55.41 -9.35 1.74
CA VAL A 306 -55.82 -8.36 2.78
C VAL A 306 -55.03 -7.05 2.58
N SER A 307 -55.78 -5.95 2.63
CA SER A 307 -55.41 -4.53 2.47
C SER A 307 -54.81 -3.86 3.72
N ILE A 308 -54.56 -2.54 3.57
CA ILE A 308 -54.30 -1.45 4.55
C ILE A 308 -52.79 -1.11 4.61
N GLY A 309 -52.30 0.10 4.26
CA GLY A 309 -52.89 1.37 3.83
C GLY A 309 -51.89 2.50 4.12
N ASN A 310 -51.95 3.61 3.36
CA ASN A 310 -51.57 4.99 3.74
C ASN A 310 -50.05 5.28 4.00
N GLU A 311 -49.36 6.33 3.54
CA GLU A 311 -49.65 7.67 2.95
C GLU A 311 -48.43 8.23 2.17
N ASP A 312 -48.73 9.14 1.24
CA ASP A 312 -48.02 10.32 0.69
C ASP A 312 -46.61 10.70 1.22
N VAL A 313 -45.59 10.89 0.37
CA VAL A 313 -45.18 12.12 -0.38
C VAL A 313 -44.86 13.33 0.51
N PHE A 314 -43.58 13.76 0.60
CA PHE A 314 -43.14 15.12 0.25
C PHE A 314 -41.60 15.28 0.19
N SER A 315 -41.17 16.06 -0.82
CA SER A 315 -39.86 16.68 -1.05
C SER A 315 -39.76 17.98 -0.26
N THR A 316 -38.58 18.41 0.21
CA THR A 316 -38.15 19.82 0.07
C THR A 316 -36.72 20.03 0.58
N SER A 317 -36.01 20.83 -0.21
CA SER A 317 -34.80 21.58 0.11
C SER A 317 -34.97 22.47 1.33
N ASP A 318 -33.90 22.75 2.06
CA ASP A 318 -33.72 24.06 2.69
C ASP A 318 -32.23 24.41 2.83
N THR A 319 -31.88 25.49 2.15
CA THR A 319 -30.69 26.31 2.31
C THR A 319 -30.76 27.11 3.60
N ILE A 320 -29.68 27.16 4.37
CA ILE A 320 -29.46 28.17 5.41
C ILE A 320 -28.11 28.83 5.14
N ALA A 321 -28.15 30.13 4.85
CA ALA A 321 -27.02 31.04 4.93
C ALA A 321 -26.86 31.51 6.38
N ILE A 322 -25.62 31.60 6.87
CA ILE A 322 -25.28 32.42 8.03
C ILE A 322 -24.00 33.20 7.74
N ASP A 323 -24.11 34.50 8.03
CA ASP A 323 -23.20 35.61 7.78
C ASP A 323 -21.88 35.58 8.56
N ASN A 324 -20.90 36.23 7.92
CA ASN A 324 -19.82 37.07 8.45
C ASN A 324 -19.72 37.25 9.97
N LEU A 325 -18.54 36.94 10.53
CA LEU A 325 -17.93 37.74 11.58
C LEU A 325 -16.42 37.87 11.34
N ASP A 326 -16.00 39.12 11.52
CA ASP A 326 -14.72 39.78 11.30
C ASP A 326 -14.00 39.92 12.66
N ASP A 327 -12.78 39.40 12.78
CA ASP A 327 -11.64 39.99 13.49
C ASP A 327 -10.38 39.24 13.00
N GLY A 328 -9.17 39.78 12.89
CA GLY A 328 -8.63 41.01 13.41
C GLY A 328 -7.27 40.72 14.03
N SER A 329 -6.21 40.88 13.22
CA SER A 329 -4.82 41.20 13.65
C SER A 329 -4.01 40.18 14.46
N TYR A 330 -2.83 39.80 13.95
CA TYR A 330 -1.56 40.00 14.67
C TYR A 330 -0.40 40.14 13.66
N LEU A 331 0.22 41.33 13.69
CA LEU A 331 1.47 41.73 13.05
C LEU A 331 2.60 41.68 14.09
N MET A 332 3.75 41.10 13.72
CA MET A 332 5.15 41.34 14.17
C MET A 332 5.99 40.60 13.08
N ASP A 333 6.78 41.18 12.17
CA ASP A 333 7.81 42.25 12.22
C ASP A 333 8.84 42.01 13.33
N GLU A 334 10.17 41.98 13.16
CA GLU A 334 11.13 42.20 12.06
C GLU A 334 12.50 41.71 12.67
N THR A 335 13.30 40.90 11.96
CA THR A 335 14.67 41.20 11.43
C THR A 335 15.94 41.01 12.28
N ASP A 336 17.01 40.81 11.50
CA ASP A 336 18.47 40.97 11.71
C ASP A 336 19.26 39.71 12.10
N GLU A 337 19.89 39.01 11.12
CA GLU A 337 21.17 39.31 10.44
C GLU A 337 22.41 39.33 11.36
N ILE A 338 23.29 38.34 11.19
CA ILE A 338 24.76 38.53 11.16
C ILE A 338 25.38 37.54 10.14
N ARG A 339 26.12 38.11 9.16
CA ARG A 339 27.03 37.50 8.16
C ARG A 339 28.42 37.23 8.79
N GLU A 340 29.22 36.29 8.26
CA GLU A 340 30.49 36.45 7.50
C GLU A 340 31.33 35.16 7.80
N ASP A 341 32.13 34.49 6.96
CA ASP A 341 33.12 34.91 5.94
C ASP A 341 33.54 33.75 4.97
N ASP A 342 33.70 34.11 3.70
CA ASP A 342 34.80 33.90 2.72
C ASP A 342 35.71 32.64 2.61
N ALA A 343 35.57 31.99 1.43
CA ALA A 343 36.58 31.67 0.38
C ALA A 343 37.60 30.46 0.46
N PRO A 344 38.09 29.97 -0.72
CA PRO A 344 38.43 28.56 -0.98
C PRO A 344 39.94 28.27 -1.19
N VAL A 345 40.34 26.98 -1.15
CA VAL A 345 41.69 26.53 -1.56
C VAL A 345 41.66 25.20 -2.34
N ASP A 346 42.56 25.15 -3.33
CA ASP A 346 42.69 24.22 -4.45
C ASP A 346 43.87 23.21 -4.29
N LEU A 347 43.82 22.13 -5.08
CA LEU A 347 44.87 21.19 -5.55
C LEU A 347 45.69 20.30 -4.59
N GLY A 348 45.74 18.99 -4.95
CA GLY A 348 47.03 18.27 -5.04
C GLY A 348 47.10 16.80 -4.60
N ASN A 349 47.08 15.89 -5.59
CA ASN A 349 47.84 14.63 -5.77
C ASN A 349 48.58 13.99 -4.57
N TYR A 350 48.39 12.67 -4.34
CA TYR A 350 49.39 11.61 -4.01
C TYR A 350 48.64 10.25 -4.07
N SER A 351 48.83 9.28 -4.97
CA SER A 351 49.99 8.53 -5.49
C SER A 351 50.78 7.70 -4.47
N SER A 352 50.44 6.40 -4.48
CA SER A 352 51.19 5.17 -4.16
C SER A 352 52.57 5.26 -3.48
N SER A 353 52.75 4.45 -2.42
CA SER A 353 54.01 3.73 -2.21
C SER A 353 53.82 2.43 -1.42
N SER A 354 54.40 1.38 -2.00
CA SER A 354 54.62 0.02 -1.52
C SER A 354 55.63 -0.03 -0.37
N VAL A 355 55.41 -0.89 0.62
CA VAL A 355 56.43 -1.30 1.59
C VAL A 355 56.60 -2.82 1.59
N ILE A 356 57.85 -3.21 1.33
CA ILE A 356 58.41 -4.56 1.35
C ILE A 356 58.90 -4.86 2.78
N VAL A 357 58.71 -6.09 3.27
CA VAL A 357 59.48 -6.63 4.42
C VAL A 357 59.95 -8.06 4.09
N PRO A 358 61.21 -8.45 4.39
CA PRO A 358 61.92 -9.52 3.70
C PRO A 358 61.94 -10.88 4.43
N ALA A 359 62.14 -11.94 3.66
CA ALA A 359 62.40 -13.32 4.13
C ALA A 359 63.85 -13.51 4.58
N SER A 360 64.06 -14.33 5.62
CA SER A 360 65.38 -14.80 6.07
C SER A 360 65.62 -16.28 5.69
N PRO A 361 66.89 -16.72 5.52
CA PRO A 361 67.24 -17.87 4.70
C PRO A 361 67.58 -19.15 5.48
N MET A 362 67.46 -20.29 4.78
CA MET A 362 68.00 -21.60 5.16
C MET A 362 69.50 -21.70 4.81
N PRO A 363 70.30 -22.52 5.53
CA PRO A 363 71.62 -22.92 5.05
C PRO A 363 71.57 -24.26 4.28
N ALA A 364 72.40 -24.33 3.24
CA ALA A 364 72.63 -25.51 2.42
C ALA A 364 73.67 -26.45 3.04
N THR A 365 73.58 -27.75 2.74
CA THR A 365 74.78 -28.60 2.61
C THR A 365 74.53 -29.75 1.62
N GLU A 366 75.47 -29.87 0.70
CA GLU A 366 75.64 -30.79 -0.42
C GLU A 366 76.39 -32.05 0.09
N THR A 367 76.08 -33.31 -0.23
CA THR A 367 76.62 -34.06 -1.39
C THR A 367 76.37 -35.57 -1.19
N ALA A 368 76.38 -36.30 -2.32
CA ALA A 368 76.91 -37.66 -2.54
C ALA A 368 75.93 -38.85 -2.70
N TYR A 369 76.01 -39.42 -3.91
CA TYR A 369 75.46 -40.70 -4.38
C TYR A 369 75.99 -41.92 -3.59
N VAL A 370 75.11 -42.87 -3.24
CA VAL A 370 75.43 -44.31 -3.12
C VAL A 370 74.23 -45.15 -3.58
N ALA A 371 74.53 -46.20 -4.34
CA ALA A 371 73.64 -47.15 -4.98
C ALA A 371 72.73 -47.94 -4.01
N ALA A 372 71.60 -48.40 -4.56
CA ALA A 372 70.62 -49.27 -3.93
C ALA A 372 71.21 -50.61 -3.46
N PRO A 373 70.52 -51.24 -2.49
CA PRO A 373 70.08 -52.61 -2.74
C PRO A 373 68.57 -52.73 -2.55
N SER A 374 67.96 -53.42 -3.52
CA SER A 374 66.60 -53.93 -3.52
C SER A 374 66.25 -54.67 -2.23
N GLN A 375 65.29 -54.15 -1.47
CA GLN A 375 64.56 -54.91 -0.45
C GLN A 375 63.18 -55.29 -1.00
N MET A 376 62.93 -56.59 -1.06
CA MET A 376 61.61 -57.16 -1.31
C MET A 376 60.66 -56.73 -0.18
N VAL A 377 59.61 -55.99 -0.52
CA VAL A 377 58.50 -55.71 0.39
C VAL A 377 57.47 -56.81 0.18
N ASP A 378 57.27 -57.59 1.25
CA ASP A 378 56.26 -58.63 1.38
C ASP A 378 54.86 -57.98 1.30
N ASP A 379 54.16 -58.16 0.18
CA ASP A 379 52.81 -57.61 -0.04
C ASP A 379 51.79 -58.42 0.76
N ARG A 380 51.67 -58.12 2.06
CA ARG A 380 50.61 -58.69 2.91
C ARG A 380 49.38 -57.80 2.81
N SER A 381 48.43 -58.22 2.00
CA SER A 381 47.07 -57.69 2.01
C SER A 381 46.50 -57.71 3.45
N PRO A 382 46.04 -56.58 4.01
CA PRO A 382 45.48 -56.57 5.35
C PRO A 382 44.25 -57.48 5.42
N SER A 383 44.24 -58.43 6.36
CA SER A 383 43.11 -59.33 6.58
C SER A 383 41.85 -58.52 6.89
N SER A 384 40.68 -59.04 6.50
CA SER A 384 39.39 -58.35 6.63
C SER A 384 39.11 -57.81 8.03
N ILE A 385 39.74 -58.39 9.06
CA ILE A 385 39.65 -57.96 10.46
C ILE A 385 40.32 -56.60 10.69
N SER A 386 41.46 -56.30 10.06
CA SER A 386 42.14 -55.00 10.25
C SER A 386 41.41 -53.85 9.56
N LYS A 387 40.70 -54.13 8.46
CA LYS A 387 39.83 -53.15 7.78
C LYS A 387 38.61 -52.81 8.64
N VAL A 388 38.01 -53.81 9.28
CA VAL A 388 36.90 -53.61 10.23
C VAL A 388 37.37 -52.85 11.47
N LEU A 389 38.53 -53.20 12.03
CA LEU A 389 39.08 -52.49 13.19
C LEU A 389 39.42 -51.02 12.87
N SER A 390 39.97 -50.77 11.68
CA SER A 390 40.25 -49.42 11.19
C SER A 390 38.97 -48.61 10.99
N ALA A 391 37.91 -49.21 10.44
CA ALA A 391 36.63 -48.54 10.24
C ALA A 391 35.98 -48.16 11.58
N VAL A 392 36.03 -49.05 12.57
CA VAL A 392 35.53 -48.76 13.93
C VAL A 392 36.34 -47.65 14.60
N LEU A 393 37.67 -47.64 14.41
CA LEU A 393 38.53 -46.58 14.93
C LEU A 393 38.22 -45.20 14.30
N PHE A 394 37.97 -45.15 12.99
CA PHE A 394 37.58 -43.90 12.32
C PHE A 394 36.19 -43.42 12.74
N LEU A 395 35.25 -44.33 13.01
CA LEU A 395 33.93 -43.98 13.56
C LEU A 395 34.02 -43.38 14.96
N LEU A 396 34.84 -43.96 15.83
CA LEU A 396 35.08 -43.44 17.18
C LEU A 396 35.79 -42.08 17.12
N LEU A 397 36.80 -41.93 16.26
CA LEU A 397 37.51 -40.67 16.11
C LEU A 397 36.59 -39.57 15.53
N GLY A 398 35.77 -39.90 14.54
CA GLY A 398 34.77 -39.00 13.98
C GLY A 398 33.70 -38.58 14.99
N SER A 399 33.26 -39.48 15.86
CA SER A 399 32.31 -39.16 16.94
C SER A 399 32.89 -38.18 17.95
N VAL A 400 34.16 -38.34 18.34
CA VAL A 400 34.84 -37.43 19.28
C VAL A 400 35.04 -36.05 18.66
N ILE A 401 35.46 -35.99 17.39
CA ILE A 401 35.61 -34.72 16.66
C ILE A 401 34.26 -34.03 16.49
N GLY A 402 33.21 -34.77 16.13
CA GLY A 402 31.85 -34.26 15.98
C GLY A 402 31.28 -33.71 17.29
N ALA A 403 31.51 -34.40 18.42
CA ALA A 403 31.12 -33.92 19.74
C ALA A 403 31.89 -32.65 20.14
N GLY A 404 33.18 -32.55 19.79
CA GLY A 404 33.98 -31.33 20.01
C GLY A 404 33.49 -30.14 19.17
N ALA A 405 33.16 -30.38 17.89
CA ALA A 405 32.60 -29.35 17.01
C ALA A 405 31.20 -28.90 17.47
N TYR A 406 30.35 -29.84 17.92
CA TYR A 406 29.04 -29.53 18.49
C TYR A 406 29.15 -28.73 19.79
N TYR A 407 30.07 -29.11 20.68
CA TYR A 407 30.33 -28.37 21.92
C TYR A 407 30.84 -26.95 21.63
N PHE A 408 31.75 -26.80 20.66
CA PHE A 408 32.27 -25.50 20.25
C PHE A 408 31.18 -24.63 19.59
N TRP A 409 30.31 -25.21 18.76
CA TRP A 409 29.17 -24.51 18.17
C TRP A 409 28.19 -24.02 19.23
N LEU A 410 27.93 -24.85 20.25
CA LEU A 410 27.07 -24.48 21.38
C LEU A 410 27.71 -23.40 22.28
N SER A 411 29.03 -23.42 22.44
CA SER A 411 29.78 -22.43 23.25
C SER A 411 30.12 -21.15 22.51
N SER A 412 29.99 -21.10 21.19
CA SER A 412 30.35 -19.95 20.34
C SER A 412 29.15 -19.12 19.91
N GLN A 413 27.94 -19.43 20.38
CA GLN A 413 26.83 -18.50 20.25
C GLN A 413 27.10 -17.33 21.21
N PRO A 414 27.29 -16.09 20.71
CA PRO A 414 27.28 -14.93 21.60
C PRO A 414 25.93 -14.92 22.30
N GLU A 415 25.92 -14.72 23.62
CA GLU A 415 24.67 -14.40 24.33
C GLU A 415 24.02 -13.24 23.58
N ALA A 416 22.82 -13.47 23.06
CA ALA A 416 22.03 -12.42 22.45
C ALA A 416 22.01 -11.24 23.44
N PRO A 417 22.29 -10.00 23.01
CA PRO A 417 22.16 -8.87 23.90
C PRO A 417 20.74 -8.93 24.45
N VAL A 418 20.61 -9.00 25.77
CA VAL A 418 19.32 -8.91 26.44
C VAL A 418 18.76 -7.55 26.04
N ALA A 419 17.88 -7.54 25.04
CA ALA A 419 17.12 -6.37 24.68
C ALA A 419 16.38 -5.98 25.96
N GLN A 420 16.80 -4.87 26.56
CA GLN A 420 16.05 -4.29 27.65
C GLN A 420 14.67 -4.00 27.08
N THR A 421 13.65 -4.68 27.61
CA THR A 421 12.27 -4.35 27.28
C THR A 421 12.11 -2.85 27.48
N PRO A 422 11.66 -2.10 26.46
CA PRO A 422 11.47 -0.67 26.63
C PRO A 422 10.51 -0.49 27.78
N VAL A 423 10.99 0.13 28.86
CA VAL A 423 10.12 0.60 29.93
C VAL A 423 9.29 1.68 29.27
N LEU A 424 8.01 1.39 29.00
CA LEU A 424 6.99 2.36 28.60
C LEU A 424 6.96 3.44 29.67
N THR A 425 7.79 4.45 29.49
CA THR A 425 7.81 5.63 30.33
C THR A 425 6.82 6.56 29.67
N GLU A 426 5.67 6.75 30.32
CA GLU A 426 4.61 7.65 29.87
C GLU A 426 5.26 8.97 29.43
N MET A 427 5.27 9.24 28.12
CA MET A 427 5.73 10.52 27.59
C MET A 427 4.79 11.57 28.17
N LYS A 428 5.26 12.29 29.18
CA LYS A 428 4.58 13.51 29.63
C LYS A 428 4.79 14.55 28.55
N SER A 429 3.91 14.57 27.55
CA SER A 429 3.77 15.74 26.69
C SER A 429 3.33 16.89 27.60
N ASN A 430 4.20 17.89 27.73
CA ASN A 430 3.81 19.13 28.37
C ASN A 430 3.03 19.95 27.34
N ASN A 431 1.77 20.28 27.65
CA ASN A 431 0.94 21.32 27.02
C ASN A 431 0.07 20.96 25.79
N VAL A 432 -0.55 19.77 25.75
CA VAL A 432 -1.86 19.66 25.09
C VAL A 432 -2.90 19.42 26.18
N PRO A 433 -3.86 20.32 26.41
CA PRO A 433 -4.95 20.04 27.34
C PRO A 433 -5.76 18.88 26.78
N LEU A 434 -5.59 17.70 27.37
CA LEU A 434 -6.37 16.52 27.02
C LEU A 434 -7.85 16.86 27.16
N THR A 435 -8.62 16.56 26.12
CA THR A 435 -10.07 16.68 26.19
C THR A 435 -10.60 15.69 27.22
N GLY A 436 -11.77 15.99 27.82
CA GLY A 436 -12.37 15.08 28.80
C GLY A 436 -12.61 13.67 28.26
N PHE A 437 -12.81 13.55 26.95
CA PHE A 437 -13.00 12.28 26.25
C PHE A 437 -11.71 11.46 26.14
N GLU A 438 -10.58 12.09 25.78
CA GLU A 438 -9.27 11.42 25.69
C GLU A 438 -8.78 10.92 27.05
N GLU A 439 -8.97 11.73 28.11
CA GLU A 439 -8.66 11.27 29.47
C GLU A 439 -9.59 10.11 29.88
N GLY A 440 -10.85 10.13 29.46
CA GLY A 440 -11.78 9.00 29.60
C GLY A 440 -11.27 7.72 28.94
N ARG A 441 -10.75 7.79 27.71
CA ARG A 441 -10.14 6.64 27.01
C ARG A 441 -8.95 6.07 27.79
N ARG A 442 -8.07 6.95 28.27
CA ARG A 442 -6.90 6.56 29.07
C ARG A 442 -7.30 5.86 30.36
N LEU A 443 -8.34 6.34 31.04
CA LEU A 443 -8.86 5.71 32.26
C LEU A 443 -9.46 4.33 31.99
N VAL A 444 -10.17 4.16 30.87
CA VAL A 444 -10.69 2.86 30.42
C VAL A 444 -9.55 1.87 30.14
N ASP A 445 -8.50 2.31 29.44
CA ASP A 445 -7.38 1.43 29.08
C ASP A 445 -6.50 1.06 30.27
N LYS A 446 -6.37 1.98 31.23
CA LYS A 446 -5.58 1.76 32.45
C LYS A 446 -6.22 0.76 33.39
N ASP A 447 -7.53 0.86 33.62
CA ASP A 447 -8.26 -0.02 34.52
C ASP A 447 -9.77 -0.03 34.16
N PRO A 448 -10.17 -0.88 33.20
CA PRO A 448 -11.54 -0.89 32.70
C PRO A 448 -12.54 -1.33 33.79
N ALA A 449 -12.12 -2.20 34.72
CA ALA A 449 -12.97 -2.65 35.83
C ALA A 449 -13.27 -1.51 36.81
N LYS A 450 -12.25 -0.71 37.17
CA LYS A 450 -12.43 0.47 38.02
C LYS A 450 -13.23 1.56 37.30
N TYR A 451 -13.03 1.73 35.99
CA TYR A 451 -13.81 2.68 35.19
C TYR A 451 -15.30 2.35 35.21
N ILE A 452 -15.68 1.09 35.04
CA ILE A 452 -17.07 0.63 35.14
C ILE A 452 -17.65 0.97 36.52
N LEU A 453 -16.94 0.67 37.60
CA LEU A 453 -17.44 0.93 38.97
C LEU A 453 -17.68 2.42 39.24
N ALA A 454 -16.86 3.30 38.66
CA ALA A 454 -16.97 4.74 38.84
C ALA A 454 -18.07 5.39 37.97
N ASN A 455 -18.28 4.89 36.75
CA ASN A 455 -19.03 5.61 35.72
C ASN A 455 -20.32 4.92 35.24
N ALA A 456 -20.56 3.64 35.57
CA ALA A 456 -21.73 2.91 35.10
C ALA A 456 -23.08 3.45 35.60
N ALA A 457 -23.08 4.25 36.68
CA ALA A 457 -24.31 4.75 37.30
C ALA A 457 -24.89 6.01 36.63
N SER A 458 -24.15 6.72 35.78
CA SER A 458 -24.59 8.03 35.26
C SER A 458 -24.02 8.45 33.89
N PRO A 459 -24.06 7.60 32.83
CA PRO A 459 -23.72 8.05 31.48
C PRO A 459 -24.79 9.02 30.94
N GLN A 460 -24.38 10.12 30.31
CA GLN A 460 -25.29 11.16 29.81
C GLN A 460 -25.19 11.35 28.30
N ILE A 461 -23.97 11.46 27.78
CA ILE A 461 -23.64 11.75 26.38
C ILE A 461 -23.07 10.52 25.66
N ALA A 462 -22.99 10.56 24.32
CA ALA A 462 -22.57 9.44 23.49
C ALA A 462 -21.20 8.87 23.90
N GLU A 463 -20.27 9.75 24.25
CA GLU A 463 -18.93 9.46 24.72
C GLU A 463 -18.93 8.62 25.99
N ASP A 464 -19.80 8.93 26.96
CA ASP A 464 -19.89 8.18 28.22
C ASP A 464 -20.33 6.74 27.96
N TYR A 465 -21.34 6.58 27.11
CA TYR A 465 -21.85 5.26 26.72
C TYR A 465 -20.82 4.48 25.91
N PHE A 466 -20.08 5.14 25.02
CA PHE A 466 -19.02 4.52 24.26
C PHE A 466 -17.87 4.04 25.16
N LEU A 467 -17.38 4.89 26.07
CA LEU A 467 -16.31 4.54 27.01
C LEU A 467 -16.74 3.40 27.94
N LEU A 468 -18.00 3.41 28.38
CA LEU A 468 -18.57 2.32 29.18
C LEU A 468 -18.66 1.01 28.37
N GLY A 469 -19.08 1.08 27.11
CA GLY A 469 -19.11 -0.06 26.19
C GLY A 469 -17.72 -0.65 25.96
N ARG A 470 -16.72 0.20 25.75
CA ARG A 470 -15.31 -0.20 25.61
C ARG A 470 -14.79 -0.87 26.88
N ALA A 471 -15.08 -0.32 28.06
CA ALA A 471 -14.69 -0.93 29.32
C ALA A 471 -15.35 -2.31 29.53
N PHE A 472 -16.62 -2.47 29.15
CA PHE A 472 -17.29 -3.77 29.18
C PHE A 472 -16.69 -4.77 28.19
N LEU A 473 -16.34 -4.30 26.99
CA LEU A 473 -15.69 -5.11 25.96
C LEU A 473 -14.34 -5.64 26.46
N LEU A 474 -13.52 -4.77 27.04
CA LEU A 474 -12.20 -5.12 27.61
C LEU A 474 -12.28 -6.00 28.87
N THR A 475 -13.45 -6.12 29.50
CA THR A 475 -13.67 -7.02 30.65
C THR A 475 -14.40 -8.31 30.27
N GLY A 476 -14.61 -8.55 28.96
CA GLY A 476 -15.29 -9.73 28.45
C GLY A 476 -16.80 -9.76 28.71
N LYS A 477 -17.40 -8.62 29.08
CA LYS A 477 -18.84 -8.46 29.32
C LYS A 477 -19.55 -8.03 28.03
N TYR A 478 -19.53 -8.91 27.03
CA TYR A 478 -19.93 -8.58 25.66
C TYR A 478 -21.40 -8.17 25.52
N TRP A 479 -22.29 -8.73 26.33
CA TRP A 479 -23.71 -8.36 26.33
C TRP A 479 -23.92 -6.92 26.82
N GLU A 480 -23.26 -6.56 27.92
CA GLU A 480 -23.28 -5.21 28.48
C GLU A 480 -22.57 -4.20 27.55
N ALA A 481 -21.48 -4.63 26.91
CA ALA A 481 -20.78 -3.85 25.90
C ALA A 481 -21.70 -3.53 24.71
N LYS A 482 -22.38 -4.54 24.15
CA LYS A 482 -23.32 -4.36 23.05
C LYS A 482 -24.39 -3.33 23.38
N ARG A 483 -25.00 -3.45 24.56
CA ARG A 483 -26.03 -2.53 25.02
C ARG A 483 -25.50 -1.10 25.10
N ALA A 484 -24.33 -0.91 25.70
CA ALA A 484 -23.73 0.41 25.84
C ALA A 484 -23.35 1.05 24.49
N PHE A 485 -22.84 0.27 23.52
CA PHE A 485 -22.57 0.79 22.17
C PHE A 485 -23.84 1.13 21.39
N VAL A 486 -24.92 0.36 21.54
CA VAL A 486 -26.23 0.71 20.97
C VAL A 486 -26.76 2.01 21.58
N ASP A 487 -26.64 2.18 22.90
CA ASP A 487 -27.03 3.41 23.58
C ASP A 487 -26.17 4.61 23.13
N ALA A 488 -24.86 4.41 22.92
CA ALA A 488 -23.96 5.42 22.37
C ALA A 488 -24.37 5.84 20.95
N ARG A 489 -24.69 4.87 20.08
CA ARG A 489 -25.17 5.12 18.71
C ARG A 489 -26.45 5.96 18.71
N ASN A 490 -27.40 5.59 19.57
CA ASN A 490 -28.69 6.28 19.66
C ASN A 490 -28.54 7.72 20.21
N LYS A 491 -27.45 7.99 20.93
CA LYS A 491 -27.14 9.29 21.50
C LYS A 491 -26.07 10.06 20.71
N LEU A 492 -25.67 9.60 19.53
CA LEU A 492 -24.61 10.24 18.74
C LEU A 492 -24.87 11.73 18.47
N ALA A 493 -26.13 12.16 18.42
CA ALA A 493 -26.52 13.57 18.31
C ALA A 493 -26.13 14.45 19.53
N THR A 494 -25.79 13.85 20.68
CA THR A 494 -25.30 14.54 21.87
C THR A 494 -23.78 14.51 21.98
N ALA A 495 -23.07 13.98 20.97
CA ALA A 495 -21.62 13.93 20.95
C ALA A 495 -21.02 15.33 20.73
N ASP A 496 -19.81 15.54 21.22
CA ASP A 496 -18.99 16.69 20.84
C ASP A 496 -18.81 16.68 19.31
N PRO A 497 -19.10 17.79 18.60
CA PRO A 497 -18.95 17.87 17.15
C PRO A 497 -17.56 17.46 16.64
N ASN A 498 -16.51 17.72 17.42
CA ASN A 498 -15.14 17.36 17.05
C ASN A 498 -14.91 15.84 17.10
N ASN A 499 -15.70 15.12 17.89
CA ASN A 499 -15.56 13.67 18.10
C ASN A 499 -16.62 12.85 17.37
N ALA A 500 -17.73 13.46 16.93
CA ALA A 500 -18.92 12.77 16.45
C ALA A 500 -18.65 11.77 15.30
N ASN A 501 -17.83 12.14 14.32
CA ASN A 501 -17.51 11.28 13.16
C ASN A 501 -16.63 10.09 13.56
N THR A 502 -15.61 10.34 14.38
CA THR A 502 -14.72 9.31 14.93
C THR A 502 -15.51 8.35 15.82
N LEU A 503 -16.37 8.89 16.68
CA LEU A 503 -17.20 8.13 17.61
C LEU A 503 -18.20 7.24 16.86
N ALA A 504 -18.80 7.72 15.77
CA ALA A 504 -19.71 6.95 14.92
C ALA A 504 -19.02 5.71 14.31
N SER A 505 -17.80 5.91 13.80
CA SER A 505 -17.00 4.86 13.18
C SER A 505 -16.57 3.81 14.21
N GLU A 506 -16.09 4.25 15.37
CA GLU A 506 -15.67 3.35 16.45
C GLU A 506 -16.84 2.57 17.07
N ILE A 507 -18.01 3.19 17.23
CA ILE A 507 -19.22 2.48 17.67
C ILE A 507 -19.59 1.38 16.66
N SER A 508 -19.50 1.67 15.37
CA SER A 508 -19.83 0.73 14.31
C SER A 508 -18.87 -0.46 14.29
N MET A 509 -17.56 -0.20 14.42
CA MET A 509 -16.54 -1.23 14.55
C MET A 509 -16.77 -2.10 15.79
N ALA A 510 -17.02 -1.49 16.95
CA ALA A 510 -17.23 -2.22 18.19
C ALA A 510 -18.48 -3.12 18.15
N LEU A 511 -19.56 -2.65 17.52
CA LEU A 511 -20.76 -3.48 17.29
C LEU A 511 -20.47 -4.64 16.33
N ALA A 512 -19.73 -4.41 15.25
CA ALA A 512 -19.35 -5.47 14.30
C ALA A 512 -18.51 -6.58 14.97
N ILE A 513 -17.58 -6.21 15.85
CA ILE A 513 -16.79 -7.16 16.64
C ILE A 513 -17.69 -8.03 17.53
N ILE A 514 -18.64 -7.41 18.24
CA ILE A 514 -19.51 -8.13 19.19
C ILE A 514 -20.58 -8.98 18.46
N GLU A 515 -20.98 -8.59 17.25
CA GLU A 515 -21.98 -9.31 16.47
C GLU A 515 -21.42 -10.53 15.72
N SER A 516 -20.12 -10.55 15.47
CA SER A 516 -19.43 -11.71 14.89
C SER A 516 -18.84 -12.61 15.98
N PRO A 517 -19.30 -13.87 16.13
CA PRO A 517 -18.72 -14.81 17.08
C PRO A 517 -17.23 -15.07 16.83
N GLN A 518 -16.81 -15.09 15.56
CA GLN A 518 -15.42 -15.29 15.16
C GLN A 518 -14.55 -14.09 15.54
N ALA A 519 -15.05 -12.86 15.33
CA ALA A 519 -14.34 -11.65 15.72
C ALA A 519 -14.26 -11.51 17.24
N THR A 520 -15.34 -11.86 17.97
CA THR A 520 -15.35 -11.89 19.43
C THR A 520 -14.36 -12.92 19.99
N GLU A 521 -14.27 -14.11 19.38
CA GLU A 521 -13.32 -15.15 19.80
C GLU A 521 -11.87 -14.75 19.53
N SER A 522 -11.58 -14.15 18.36
CA SER A 522 -10.27 -13.57 18.05
C SER A 522 -9.90 -12.50 19.05
N PHE A 523 -10.78 -11.53 19.27
CA PHE A 523 -10.56 -10.44 20.22
C PHE A 523 -10.32 -10.96 21.65
N ALA A 524 -11.07 -11.96 22.10
CA ALA A 524 -10.87 -12.59 23.40
C ALA A 524 -9.48 -13.26 23.52
N LYS A 525 -9.04 -13.93 22.45
CA LYS A 525 -7.72 -14.56 22.38
C LYS A 525 -6.60 -13.51 22.43
N ASP A 526 -6.73 -12.43 21.68
CA ASP A 526 -5.76 -11.34 21.62
C ASP A 526 -5.64 -10.64 22.98
N LEU A 527 -6.78 -10.34 23.62
CA LEU A 527 -6.83 -9.77 24.96
C LEU A 527 -6.21 -10.70 26.02
N SER A 528 -6.43 -12.01 25.92
CA SER A 528 -5.82 -12.99 26.82
C SER A 528 -4.29 -13.05 26.65
N THR A 529 -3.82 -12.93 25.40
CA THR A 529 -2.40 -12.94 25.05
C THR A 529 -1.71 -11.68 25.56
N ALA A 530 -2.33 -10.51 25.38
CA ALA A 530 -1.85 -9.23 25.91
C ALA A 530 -1.74 -9.25 27.45
N ASN A 531 -2.75 -9.81 28.14
CA ASN A 531 -2.73 -9.95 29.60
C ASN A 531 -1.74 -11.03 30.11
N ALA A 532 -1.43 -12.03 29.29
CA ALA A 532 -0.39 -13.01 29.62
C ALA A 532 1.00 -12.38 29.55
N SER A 533 1.26 -11.55 28.53
CA SER A 533 2.52 -10.81 28.34
C SER A 533 2.76 -9.74 29.42
N SER A 534 1.71 -9.08 29.91
CA SER A 534 1.83 -8.14 31.03
C SER A 534 2.13 -8.84 32.38
N ASN A 535 1.58 -10.04 32.60
CA ASN A 535 1.85 -10.83 33.81
C ASN A 535 3.22 -11.53 33.80
N THR A 536 3.79 -11.86 32.64
CA THR A 536 5.16 -12.42 32.57
C THR A 536 6.21 -11.37 32.94
N SER A 537 5.93 -10.10 32.67
CA SER A 537 6.77 -8.96 33.06
C SER A 537 6.67 -8.59 34.55
N ALA A 538 5.57 -8.98 35.23
CA ALA A 538 5.39 -8.74 36.67
C ALA A 538 6.07 -9.81 37.55
N ASN A 539 6.29 -11.03 37.02
CA ASN A 539 6.83 -12.15 37.80
C ASN A 539 8.37 -12.25 37.80
N SER A 540 9.07 -11.42 37.02
CA SER A 540 10.54 -11.33 37.03
C SER A 540 11.10 -10.38 38.10
N ASN A 541 10.25 -9.60 38.78
CA ASN A 541 10.67 -8.62 39.79
C ASN A 541 10.44 -9.03 41.26
N SER A 542 10.05 -10.27 41.55
CA SER A 542 9.83 -10.74 42.93
C SER A 542 10.99 -11.54 43.55
N ASN A 543 12.06 -11.82 42.81
CA ASN A 543 13.20 -12.63 43.30
C ASN A 543 14.53 -11.88 43.48
N ALA A 544 14.56 -10.55 43.35
CA ALA A 544 15.79 -9.75 43.46
C ALA A 544 16.02 -9.06 44.83
N SER A 545 15.17 -9.29 45.83
CA SER A 545 15.25 -8.61 47.13
C SER A 545 15.26 -9.58 48.31
N ALA A 546 16.18 -10.55 48.32
CA ALA A 546 16.40 -11.39 49.50
C ALA A 546 17.81 -12.01 49.54
N ASN A 547 18.87 -11.21 49.39
CA ASN A 547 20.20 -11.55 49.93
C ASN A 547 21.18 -10.38 49.82
N MET A 548 21.23 -9.53 50.84
CA MET A 548 22.48 -8.96 51.36
C MET A 548 22.16 -8.11 52.60
N ASN A 549 22.35 -8.72 53.78
CA ASN A 549 22.85 -8.01 54.95
C ASN A 549 23.39 -9.04 55.93
N THR A 550 24.65 -9.40 55.74
CA THR A 550 25.50 -9.90 56.82
C THR A 550 26.52 -8.81 57.12
N LEU A 551 26.54 -8.33 58.36
CA LEU A 551 27.77 -7.94 59.06
C LEU A 551 27.52 -8.08 60.57
N PRO A 552 28.50 -8.56 61.35
CA PRO A 552 28.27 -9.17 62.66
C PRO A 552 28.61 -8.27 63.86
N ALA A 553 28.17 -8.76 65.02
CA ALA A 553 28.74 -8.66 66.36
C ALA A 553 28.70 -7.30 67.10
N ARG A 554 27.86 -7.24 68.14
CA ARG A 554 28.35 -7.26 69.53
C ARG A 554 27.30 -7.78 70.51
#